data_AF-E1KPK4-F1
#
_entry.id   AF-E1KPK4-F1
#
_cell.length_a   1.000
_cell.length_b   1.000
_cell.length_c   1.000
_cell.angle_alpha   90.00
_cell.angle_beta   90.00
_cell.angle_gamma   90.00
#
_symmetry.space_group_name_H-M   'P 1'
#
loop_
_entity.id
_entity.type
_entity.pdbx_description
1 polymer ?
#
loop_
_entity_poly.entity_id
_entity_poly.type
_entity_poly.pdbx_seq_one_letter_code
_entity_poly.pdbx_strand_id
1 'polypeptide(L)'
;MPHDVPGLIKLFGGKRKFDTKLDSLFTVVGDLGADASPDISGLIGQYAHGKEPSHHIIYMYNYVNQHYKTAEKVREVLKTMYHNDFDGLSGNEDVGQMSAWYILSSMGIYQVEPSGGKYMFGSPLFDKAEVNVGHGKTFTILAHGNSPKNMYVSHIKFNGKLYNKLYIDYKDIMAGGTLEFFMTDSRP
;
A
#
# COMPACT_ATOMS: atom_id res chain seq x y z
N MET A 1 3.62 9.22 12.35
CA MET A 1 4.66 10.18 11.92
C MET A 1 4.89 10.07 10.40
N PRO A 2 3.85 10.24 9.55
CA PRO A 2 4.01 10.08 8.10
C PRO A 2 4.93 11.13 7.48
N HIS A 3 5.01 12.33 8.07
CA HIS A 3 5.88 13.43 7.64
C HIS A 3 7.38 13.20 7.90
N ASP A 4 7.75 12.29 8.81
CA ASP A 4 9.15 11.99 9.14
C ASP A 4 9.36 10.51 9.52
N VAL A 5 9.09 9.63 8.55
CA VAL A 5 9.38 8.20 8.69
C VAL A 5 10.88 7.94 8.96
N PRO A 6 11.85 8.64 8.34
CA PRO A 6 13.27 8.50 8.69
C PRO A 6 13.58 8.80 10.16
N GLY A 7 13.01 9.86 10.74
CA GLY A 7 13.11 10.16 12.16
C GLY A 7 12.48 9.08 13.03
N LEU A 8 11.31 8.56 12.64
CA LEU A 8 10.68 7.43 13.33
C LEU A 8 11.58 6.19 13.32
N ILE A 9 12.17 5.84 12.17
CA ILE A 9 13.12 4.72 12.04
C ILE A 9 14.31 4.92 13.00
N LYS A 10 14.82 6.15 13.14
CA LYS A 10 15.90 6.47 14.07
C LYS A 10 15.48 6.23 15.53
N LEU A 11 14.27 6.64 15.92
CA LEU A 11 13.74 6.43 17.27
C LEU A 11 13.58 4.94 17.62
N PHE A 12 13.24 4.10 16.64
CA PHE A 12 13.22 2.64 16.81
C PHE A 12 14.62 2.01 16.85
N GLY A 13 15.69 2.78 16.65
CA GLY A 13 17.07 2.30 16.66
C GLY A 13 17.54 1.70 15.32
N GLY A 14 16.97 2.17 14.21
CA GLY A 14 17.40 1.86 12.86
C GLY A 14 16.48 0.90 12.09
N LYS A 15 16.75 0.75 10.79
CA LYS A 15 15.88 0.06 9.83
C LYS A 15 15.49 -1.36 10.26
N ARG A 16 16.44 -2.16 10.77
CA ARG A 16 16.18 -3.55 11.20
C ARG A 16 15.19 -3.61 12.37
N LYS A 17 15.38 -2.78 13.39
CA LYS A 17 14.47 -2.76 14.56
C LYS A 17 13.09 -2.23 14.18
N PHE A 18 13.05 -1.25 13.27
CA PHE A 18 11.79 -0.76 12.72
C PHE A 18 11.05 -1.84 11.92
N ASP A 19 11.75 -2.55 11.03
CA ASP A 19 11.22 -3.69 10.27
C ASP A 19 10.67 -4.79 11.19
N THR A 20 11.43 -5.20 12.22
CA THR A 20 10.94 -6.15 13.24
C THR A 20 9.71 -5.63 13.98
N LYS A 21 9.64 -4.32 14.27
CA LYS A 21 8.46 -3.74 14.90
C LYS A 21 7.24 -3.78 13.97
N LEU A 22 7.42 -3.49 12.67
CA LEU A 22 6.35 -3.65 11.68
C LEU A 22 5.88 -5.10 11.61
N ASP A 23 6.80 -6.07 11.53
CA ASP A 23 6.46 -7.50 11.50
C ASP A 23 5.64 -7.92 12.72
N SER A 24 5.96 -7.38 13.90
CA SER A 24 5.22 -7.68 15.13
C SER A 24 3.75 -7.26 15.04
N LEU A 25 3.45 -6.17 14.32
CA LEU A 25 2.06 -5.69 14.17
C LEU A 25 1.18 -6.73 13.48
N PHE A 26 1.72 -7.48 12.52
CA PHE A 26 0.95 -8.45 11.72
C PHE A 26 0.97 -9.87 12.29
N THR A 27 1.73 -10.12 13.36
CA THR A 27 1.93 -11.47 13.92
C THR A 27 1.55 -11.60 15.38
N VAL A 28 1.62 -10.52 16.16
CA VAL A 28 1.17 -10.54 17.55
C VAL A 28 -0.34 -10.72 17.58
N VAL A 29 -0.79 -11.63 18.44
CA VAL A 29 -2.19 -11.78 18.83
C VAL A 29 -2.29 -11.29 20.26
N GLY A 30 -3.25 -10.41 20.52
CA GLY A 30 -3.48 -9.82 21.83
C GLY A 30 -4.97 -9.80 22.14
N ASP A 31 -5.27 -9.63 23.43
CA ASP A 31 -6.61 -9.32 23.91
C ASP A 31 -6.73 -7.79 23.97
N LEU A 32 -7.71 -7.24 23.26
CA LEU A 32 -7.99 -5.80 23.26
C LEU A 32 -8.67 -5.35 24.57
N GLY A 33 -9.11 -6.31 25.40
CA GLY A 33 -9.79 -6.07 26.67
C GLY A 33 -11.29 -5.84 26.50
N ALA A 34 -12.01 -5.85 27.63
CA ALA A 34 -13.47 -5.67 27.64
C ALA A 34 -13.92 -4.26 27.18
N ASP A 35 -13.04 -3.27 27.30
CA ASP A 35 -13.29 -1.88 26.88
C ASP A 35 -12.81 -1.60 25.46
N ALA A 36 -12.49 -2.64 24.69
CA ALA A 36 -12.11 -2.51 23.29
C ALA A 36 -13.23 -1.81 22.52
N SER A 37 -12.85 -0.81 21.73
CA SER A 37 -13.80 -0.14 20.86
C SER A 37 -14.37 -1.16 19.86
N PRO A 38 -15.71 -1.30 19.72
CA PRO A 38 -16.33 -2.23 18.77
C PRO A 38 -15.96 -1.93 17.32
N ASP A 39 -15.51 -0.70 17.10
CA ASP A 39 -14.99 -0.11 15.89
C ASP A 39 -13.60 -0.66 15.48
N ILE A 40 -12.91 -1.45 16.32
CA ILE A 40 -11.65 -2.11 15.96
C ILE A 40 -11.98 -3.42 15.23
N SER A 41 -11.83 -3.43 13.91
CA SER A 41 -12.18 -4.56 13.05
C SER A 41 -11.18 -4.76 11.90
N GLY A 42 -11.33 -5.84 11.13
CA GLY A 42 -10.45 -6.15 10.00
C GLY A 42 -9.01 -6.48 10.42
N LEU A 43 -8.86 -7.40 11.38
CA LEU A 43 -7.57 -7.66 12.02
C LEU A 43 -6.67 -8.61 11.21
N ILE A 44 -5.39 -8.22 11.09
CA ILE A 44 -4.27 -9.10 10.74
C ILE A 44 -3.26 -8.97 11.88
N GLY A 45 -3.28 -9.90 12.83
CA GLY A 45 -2.58 -9.73 14.11
C GLY A 45 -3.16 -8.55 14.90
N GLN A 46 -2.38 -7.49 15.07
CA GLN A 46 -2.79 -6.20 15.68
C GLN A 46 -2.96 -5.07 14.65
N TYR A 47 -2.76 -5.34 13.36
CA TYR A 47 -3.13 -4.39 12.31
C TYR A 47 -4.66 -4.38 12.15
N ALA A 48 -5.31 -3.23 12.33
CA ALA A 48 -6.75 -3.09 12.19
C ALA A 48 -7.09 -2.33 10.90
N HIS A 49 -7.50 -3.04 9.85
CA HIS A 49 -7.80 -2.40 8.57
C HIS A 49 -9.09 -1.57 8.59
N GLY A 50 -10.04 -1.88 9.47
CA GLY A 50 -11.28 -1.09 9.61
C GLY A 50 -11.07 0.29 10.22
N LYS A 51 -9.82 0.72 10.45
CA LYS A 51 -9.47 2.01 11.04
C LYS A 51 -8.29 2.70 10.35
N GLU A 52 -8.51 3.96 10.04
CA GLU A 52 -7.65 4.85 9.28
C GLU A 52 -6.23 5.02 9.82
N PRO A 53 -5.98 5.06 11.14
CA PRO A 53 -4.62 5.15 11.67
C PRO A 53 -3.70 4.04 11.16
N SER A 54 -4.24 2.87 10.81
CA SER A 54 -3.46 1.75 10.30
C SER A 54 -3.20 1.79 8.79
N HIS A 55 -4.01 2.50 8.00
CA HIS A 55 -4.04 2.39 6.53
C HIS A 55 -2.68 2.62 5.84
N HIS A 56 -1.85 3.50 6.40
CA HIS A 56 -0.54 3.85 5.84
C HIS A 56 0.62 2.95 6.32
N ILE A 57 0.41 2.11 7.35
CA ILE A 57 1.49 1.37 8.03
C ILE A 57 2.13 0.33 7.10
N ILE A 58 1.34 -0.38 6.28
CA ILE A 58 1.85 -1.40 5.36
C ILE A 58 2.92 -0.81 4.42
N TYR A 59 2.70 0.40 3.92
CA TYR A 59 3.60 1.09 3.01
C TYR A 59 4.90 1.59 3.68
N MET A 60 5.01 1.52 5.01
CA MET A 60 6.24 1.90 5.72
C MET A 60 7.40 0.93 5.45
N TYR A 61 7.13 -0.32 5.05
CA TYR A 61 8.18 -1.26 4.66
C TYR A 61 9.06 -0.74 3.51
N ASN A 62 8.52 0.12 2.63
CA ASN A 62 9.29 0.75 1.55
C ASN A 62 10.42 1.65 2.09
N TYR A 63 10.24 2.29 3.25
CA TYR A 63 11.27 3.15 3.86
C TYR A 63 12.46 2.35 4.43
N VAL A 64 12.28 1.05 4.62
CA VAL A 64 13.32 0.11 5.05
C VAL A 64 13.74 -0.86 3.94
N ASN A 65 13.35 -0.59 2.69
CA ASN A 65 13.64 -1.38 1.49
C ASN A 65 13.06 -2.81 1.50
N GLN A 66 12.07 -3.09 2.35
CA GLN A 66 11.41 -4.41 2.46
C GLN A 66 10.10 -4.45 1.66
N HIS A 67 10.10 -3.86 0.47
CA HIS A 67 8.90 -3.64 -0.36
C HIS A 67 8.15 -4.93 -0.73
N TYR A 68 8.79 -6.11 -0.72
CA TYR A 68 8.09 -7.38 -0.87
C TYR A 68 7.10 -7.67 0.27
N LYS A 69 7.37 -7.19 1.49
CA LYS A 69 6.42 -7.26 2.62
C LYS A 69 5.23 -6.33 2.41
N THR A 70 5.46 -5.15 1.80
CA THR A 70 4.37 -4.27 1.34
C THR A 70 3.47 -5.02 0.37
N ALA A 71 4.06 -5.68 -0.63
CA ALA A 71 3.32 -6.43 -1.64
C ALA A 71 2.46 -7.54 -1.04
N GLU A 72 3.04 -8.36 -0.14
CA GLU A 72 2.31 -9.43 0.56
C GLU A 72 1.11 -8.89 1.33
N LYS A 73 1.32 -7.86 2.16
CA LYS A 73 0.27 -7.34 3.05
C LYS A 73 -0.80 -6.54 2.33
N VAL A 74 -0.44 -5.75 1.31
CA VAL A 74 -1.44 -5.07 0.46
C VAL A 74 -2.32 -6.09 -0.25
N ARG A 75 -1.73 -7.16 -0.81
CA ARG A 75 -2.49 -8.19 -1.53
C ARG A 75 -3.32 -9.07 -0.60
N GLU A 76 -2.86 -9.31 0.62
CA GLU A 76 -3.66 -9.96 1.66
C GLU A 76 -4.90 -9.10 1.99
N VAL A 77 -4.71 -7.83 2.35
CA VAL A 77 -5.81 -6.92 2.70
C VAL A 77 -6.82 -6.77 1.57
N LEU A 78 -6.36 -6.49 0.33
CA LEU A 78 -7.25 -6.37 -0.83
C LEU A 78 -8.08 -7.64 -1.09
N LYS A 79 -7.55 -8.81 -0.73
CA LYS A 79 -8.22 -10.10 -0.94
C LYS A 79 -9.18 -10.46 0.19
N THR A 80 -8.86 -10.11 1.44
CA THR A 80 -9.58 -10.64 2.61
C THR A 80 -10.48 -9.62 3.30
N MET A 81 -10.31 -8.33 3.04
CA MET A 81 -11.00 -7.24 3.74
C MET A 81 -11.97 -6.45 2.85
N TYR A 82 -12.08 -6.85 1.58
CA TYR A 82 -12.98 -6.25 0.59
C TYR A 82 -13.66 -7.32 -0.25
N HIS A 83 -14.98 -7.25 -0.37
CA HIS A 83 -15.76 -8.10 -1.27
C HIS A 83 -17.05 -7.39 -1.73
N ASN A 84 -17.67 -7.93 -2.77
CA ASN A 84 -18.83 -7.31 -3.44
C ASN A 84 -20.17 -7.79 -2.88
N ASP A 85 -20.35 -7.67 -1.57
CA ASP A 85 -21.61 -8.02 -0.88
C ASP A 85 -21.98 -6.96 0.17
N PHE A 86 -23.13 -7.10 0.82
CA PHE A 86 -23.67 -6.10 1.75
C PHE A 86 -22.77 -5.82 2.97
N ASP A 87 -21.93 -6.79 3.36
CA ASP A 87 -20.92 -6.70 4.43
C ASP A 87 -19.49 -6.57 3.86
N GLY A 88 -19.37 -6.03 2.64
CA GLY A 88 -18.17 -5.96 1.81
C GLY A 88 -16.96 -5.22 2.35
N LEU A 89 -17.06 -4.58 3.53
CA LEU A 89 -16.01 -3.75 4.12
C LEU A 89 -15.68 -4.23 5.52
N SER A 90 -14.39 -4.24 5.86
CA SER A 90 -13.91 -4.66 7.18
C SER A 90 -14.15 -3.66 8.31
N GLY A 91 -14.93 -2.60 8.10
CA GLY A 91 -15.17 -1.49 9.03
C GLY A 91 -16.10 -0.44 8.41
N ASN A 92 -16.23 0.72 9.08
CA ASN A 92 -17.00 1.84 8.54
C ASN A 92 -16.38 2.32 7.22
N GLU A 93 -17.21 2.75 6.28
CA GLU A 93 -16.74 3.24 4.97
C GLU A 93 -15.98 4.58 5.08
N ASP A 94 -16.31 5.35 6.12
CA ASP A 94 -15.70 6.63 6.52
C ASP A 94 -15.61 7.64 5.37
N VAL A 95 -16.76 7.85 4.71
CA VAL A 95 -17.01 8.93 3.73
C VAL A 95 -16.03 8.90 2.56
N GLY A 96 -15.80 7.71 2.01
CA GLY A 96 -14.91 7.47 0.88
C GLY A 96 -13.52 6.98 1.27
N GLN A 97 -13.15 6.98 2.54
CA GLN A 97 -11.78 6.69 2.96
C GLN A 97 -11.39 5.22 2.73
N MET A 98 -12.24 4.26 3.09
CA MET A 98 -11.99 2.83 2.80
C MET A 98 -11.96 2.58 1.30
N SER A 99 -12.94 3.14 0.58
CA SER A 99 -13.04 3.04 -0.87
C SER A 99 -11.82 3.63 -1.59
N ALA A 100 -11.33 4.79 -1.15
CA ALA A 100 -10.14 5.43 -1.69
C ALA A 100 -8.88 4.61 -1.42
N TRP A 101 -8.77 3.99 -0.23
CA TRP A 101 -7.67 3.07 0.07
C TRP A 101 -7.68 1.89 -0.91
N TYR A 102 -8.84 1.26 -1.15
CA TYR A 102 -8.96 0.17 -2.10
C TYR A 102 -8.58 0.59 -3.52
N ILE A 103 -9.12 1.72 -4.01
CA ILE A 103 -8.85 2.21 -5.38
C ILE A 103 -7.36 2.45 -5.57
N LEU A 104 -6.72 3.25 -4.70
CA LEU A 104 -5.30 3.56 -4.81
C LEU A 104 -4.44 2.29 -4.69
N SER A 105 -4.70 1.47 -3.68
CA SER A 105 -3.90 0.27 -3.41
C SER A 105 -4.05 -0.78 -4.52
N SER A 106 -5.25 -0.93 -5.10
CA SER A 106 -5.51 -1.82 -6.24
C SER A 106 -4.79 -1.37 -7.52
N MET A 107 -4.55 -0.06 -7.67
CA MET A 107 -3.68 0.48 -8.71
C MET A 107 -2.18 0.26 -8.43
N GLY A 108 -1.83 -0.18 -7.22
CA GLY A 108 -0.44 -0.41 -6.81
C GLY A 108 0.26 0.81 -6.22
N ILE A 109 -0.46 1.87 -5.84
CA ILE A 109 0.11 3.11 -5.29
C ILE A 109 -0.66 3.60 -4.05
N TYR A 110 -0.03 4.28 -3.10
CA TYR A 110 -0.74 4.85 -1.94
C TYR A 110 -0.04 6.06 -1.35
N GLN A 111 -0.81 7.04 -0.88
CA GLN A 111 -0.25 8.27 -0.31
C GLN A 111 -0.07 8.16 1.21
N VAL A 112 1.14 7.80 1.66
CA VAL A 112 1.48 7.71 3.10
C VAL A 112 1.50 9.08 3.76
N GLU A 113 2.00 10.09 3.06
CA GLU A 113 2.10 11.47 3.51
C GLU A 113 1.26 12.37 2.58
N PRO A 114 0.02 12.71 2.97
CA PRO A 114 -0.90 13.46 2.12
C PRO A 114 -0.37 14.83 1.62
N SER A 115 0.47 15.49 2.42
CA SER A 115 1.10 16.78 2.06
C SER A 115 2.42 16.63 1.29
N GLY A 116 3.02 15.44 1.24
CA GLY A 116 4.37 15.23 0.71
C GLY A 116 4.45 14.99 -0.80
N GLY A 117 3.29 14.81 -1.45
CA GLY A 117 3.20 14.60 -2.91
C GLY A 117 3.78 13.27 -3.41
N LYS A 118 4.12 12.32 -2.54
CA LYS A 118 4.64 11.00 -2.92
C LYS A 118 3.59 9.92 -2.76
N TYR A 119 3.47 9.08 -3.79
CA TYR A 119 2.66 7.88 -3.78
C TYR A 119 3.59 6.67 -3.71
N MET A 120 3.61 6.00 -2.57
CA MET A 120 4.42 4.81 -2.29
C MET A 120 3.91 3.61 -3.08
N PHE A 121 4.80 2.79 -3.60
CA PHE A 121 4.43 1.61 -4.37
C PHE A 121 3.98 0.46 -3.49
N GLY A 122 2.89 -0.20 -3.88
CA GLY A 122 2.39 -1.44 -3.31
C GLY A 122 2.56 -2.60 -4.30
N SER A 123 1.50 -3.38 -4.46
CA SER A 123 1.40 -4.43 -5.49
C SER A 123 0.06 -4.25 -6.22
N PRO A 124 0.06 -4.00 -7.53
CA PRO A 124 -1.17 -3.80 -8.29
C PRO A 124 -2.05 -5.05 -8.27
N LEU A 125 -3.37 -4.83 -8.26
CA LEU A 125 -4.38 -5.88 -8.34
C LEU A 125 -4.81 -6.16 -9.78
N PHE A 126 -4.82 -5.14 -10.63
CA PHE A 126 -5.21 -5.22 -12.04
C PHE A 126 -4.01 -5.16 -12.98
N ASP A 127 -4.15 -5.78 -14.16
CA ASP A 127 -3.11 -5.76 -15.21
C ASP A 127 -2.94 -4.37 -15.83
N LYS A 128 -4.00 -3.56 -15.83
CA LYS A 128 -4.01 -2.21 -16.37
C LYS A 128 -4.98 -1.32 -15.59
N ALA A 129 -4.51 -0.12 -15.26
CA ALA A 129 -5.35 0.98 -14.76
C ALA A 129 -5.03 2.27 -15.52
N GLU A 130 -6.05 3.06 -15.84
CA GLU A 130 -5.91 4.34 -16.53
C GLU A 130 -6.64 5.43 -15.76
N VAL A 131 -5.93 6.51 -15.44
CA VAL A 131 -6.48 7.67 -14.75
C VAL A 131 -6.38 8.88 -15.67
N ASN A 132 -7.52 9.49 -15.97
CA ASN A 132 -7.53 10.80 -16.61
C ASN A 132 -7.08 11.85 -15.59
N VAL A 133 -5.91 12.43 -15.81
CA VAL A 133 -5.30 13.43 -14.91
C VAL A 133 -5.57 14.86 -15.37
N GLY A 134 -6.55 15.05 -16.25
CA GLY A 134 -6.96 16.34 -16.80
C GLY A 134 -6.10 16.80 -17.98
N HIS A 135 -6.51 17.90 -18.61
CA HIS A 135 -5.80 18.53 -19.74
C HIS A 135 -5.51 17.57 -20.91
N GLY A 136 -6.38 16.59 -21.16
CA GLY A 136 -6.21 15.58 -22.20
C GLY A 136 -5.08 14.57 -21.93
N LYS A 137 -4.61 14.47 -20.68
CA LYS A 137 -3.56 13.56 -20.26
C LYS A 137 -4.11 12.36 -19.51
N THR A 138 -3.47 11.22 -19.73
CA THR A 138 -3.76 9.98 -19.01
C THR A 138 -2.49 9.49 -18.34
N PHE A 139 -2.61 9.08 -17.07
CA PHE A 139 -1.62 8.30 -16.37
C PHE A 139 -2.03 6.83 -16.39
N THR A 140 -1.18 5.99 -16.95
CA THR A 140 -1.43 4.56 -17.15
C THR A 140 -0.51 3.76 -16.24
N ILE A 141 -1.08 2.80 -15.52
CA ILE A 141 -0.33 1.79 -14.78
C ILE A 141 -0.53 0.45 -15.48
N LEU A 142 0.58 -0.23 -15.79
CA LEU A 142 0.59 -1.58 -16.34
C LEU A 142 1.26 -2.53 -15.36
N ALA A 143 0.72 -3.73 -15.18
CA ALA A 143 1.29 -4.78 -14.36
C ALA A 143 1.52 -6.03 -15.22
N HIS A 144 2.76 -6.21 -15.67
CA HIS A 144 3.15 -7.32 -16.53
C HIS A 144 3.31 -8.60 -15.71
N GLY A 145 2.60 -9.65 -16.12
CA GLY A 145 2.66 -10.95 -15.46
C GLY A 145 1.99 -10.98 -14.08
N ASN A 146 1.09 -10.03 -13.78
CA ASN A 146 0.35 -10.00 -12.53
C ASN A 146 -0.58 -11.23 -12.41
N SER A 147 -0.65 -11.81 -11.21
CA SER A 147 -1.57 -12.89 -10.90
C SER A 147 -1.71 -13.01 -9.38
N PRO A 148 -2.61 -13.87 -8.87
CA PRO A 148 -2.63 -14.19 -7.44
C PRO A 148 -1.30 -14.76 -6.92
N LYS A 149 -0.51 -15.41 -7.77
CA LYS A 149 0.81 -15.96 -7.42
C LYS A 149 1.92 -14.91 -7.58
N ASN A 150 1.88 -14.13 -8.66
CA ASN A 150 2.90 -13.16 -9.03
C ASN A 150 2.57 -11.79 -8.41
N MET A 151 2.85 -11.64 -7.12
CA MET A 151 2.52 -10.42 -6.37
C MET A 151 3.71 -9.49 -6.11
N TYR A 152 4.94 -9.98 -6.24
CA TYR A 152 6.13 -9.17 -5.98
C TYR A 152 6.50 -8.36 -7.21
N VAL A 153 7.02 -7.15 -6.98
CA VAL A 153 7.56 -6.31 -8.05
C VAL A 153 9.03 -6.66 -8.24
N SER A 154 9.38 -7.21 -9.41
CA SER A 154 10.77 -7.48 -9.79
C SER A 154 11.50 -6.19 -10.17
N HIS A 155 10.88 -5.38 -11.04
CA HIS A 155 11.41 -4.09 -11.43
C HIS A 155 10.29 -3.19 -11.96
N ILE A 156 10.60 -1.91 -12.11
CA ILE A 156 9.66 -0.88 -12.54
C ILE A 156 10.25 -0.11 -13.71
N LYS A 157 9.41 0.27 -14.67
CA LYS A 157 9.74 1.28 -15.67
C LYS A 157 8.78 2.46 -15.57
N PHE A 158 9.30 3.66 -15.80
CA PHE A 158 8.49 4.85 -15.97
C PHE A 158 8.83 5.49 -17.32
N ASN A 159 7.82 5.60 -18.18
CA ASN A 159 7.95 6.04 -19.57
C ASN A 159 9.08 5.28 -20.31
N GLY A 160 9.07 3.95 -20.20
CA GLY A 160 10.02 3.03 -20.84
C GLY A 160 11.41 2.97 -20.22
N LYS A 161 11.73 3.80 -19.21
CA LYS A 161 13.05 3.83 -18.54
C LYS A 161 13.01 3.12 -17.20
N LEU A 162 14.08 2.40 -16.84
CA LEU A 162 14.21 1.75 -15.54
C LEU A 162 14.03 2.77 -14.40
N TYR A 163 13.23 2.42 -13.41
CA TYR A 163 12.84 3.29 -12.32
C TYR A 163 13.11 2.61 -10.97
N ASN A 164 14.06 3.15 -10.21
CA ASN A 164 14.59 2.51 -9.00
C ASN A 164 14.01 3.07 -7.68
N LYS A 165 13.07 4.02 -7.76
CA LYS A 165 12.39 4.55 -6.58
C LYS A 165 11.25 3.61 -6.17
N LEU A 166 10.88 3.64 -4.89
CA LEU A 166 9.73 2.91 -4.33
C LEU A 166 8.48 3.81 -4.16
N TYR A 167 8.44 4.90 -4.93
CA TYR A 167 7.35 5.86 -4.96
C TYR A 167 7.34 6.60 -6.30
N ILE A 168 6.20 7.18 -6.68
CA ILE A 168 6.07 8.14 -7.76
C ILE A 168 5.63 9.51 -7.21
N ASP A 169 6.16 10.59 -7.78
CA ASP A 169 5.80 11.95 -7.39
C ASP A 169 4.46 12.37 -8.05
N TYR A 170 3.61 13.12 -7.34
CA TYR A 170 2.33 13.62 -7.84
C TYR A 170 2.46 14.39 -9.15
N LYS A 171 3.53 15.20 -9.29
CA LYS A 171 3.82 15.92 -10.54
C LYS A 171 4.04 14.99 -11.72
N ASP A 172 4.59 13.80 -11.51
CA ASP A 172 4.87 12.82 -12.55
C ASP A 172 3.56 12.10 -12.93
N ILE A 173 2.67 11.84 -11.96
CA ILE A 173 1.30 11.36 -12.23
C ILE A 173 0.54 12.39 -13.08
N MET A 174 0.52 13.66 -12.67
CA MET A 174 -0.22 14.73 -13.35
C MET A 174 0.37 15.09 -14.73
N ALA A 175 1.63 14.75 -14.98
CA ALA A 175 2.22 14.85 -16.31
C ALA A 175 1.68 13.79 -17.28
N GLY A 176 1.00 12.75 -16.77
CA GLY A 176 0.60 11.57 -17.51
C GLY A 176 1.78 10.63 -17.81
N GLY A 177 1.56 9.67 -18.69
CA GLY A 177 2.57 8.69 -19.09
C GLY A 177 2.29 7.30 -18.55
N THR A 178 3.28 6.41 -18.60
CA THR A 178 3.11 4.99 -18.27
C THR A 178 4.07 4.56 -17.18
N LEU A 179 3.53 4.04 -16.07
CA LEU A 179 4.24 3.33 -15.02
C LEU A 179 4.01 1.83 -15.20
N GLU A 180 5.08 1.06 -15.32
CA GLU A 180 5.04 -0.37 -15.59
C GLU A 180 5.67 -1.15 -14.45
N PHE A 181 4.89 -2.01 -13.80
CA PHE A 181 5.35 -2.99 -12.83
C PHE A 181 5.58 -4.33 -13.54
N PHE A 182 6.73 -4.95 -13.30
CA PHE A 182 7.01 -6.30 -13.78
C PHE A 182 6.94 -7.26 -12.60
N MET A 183 5.94 -8.14 -12.62
CA MET A 183 5.57 -8.96 -11.47
C MET A 183 6.28 -10.32 -11.46
N THR A 184 6.50 -10.88 -10.28
CA THR A 184 7.12 -12.20 -10.07
C THR A 184 6.55 -12.89 -8.83
N ASP A 185 6.74 -14.21 -8.73
CA ASP A 185 6.35 -15.04 -7.57
C ASP A 185 7.49 -15.20 -6.54
N SER A 186 8.66 -14.62 -6.82
CA SER A 186 9.85 -14.73 -6.00
C SER A 186 10.16 -13.39 -5.32
N ARG A 187 10.49 -13.42 -4.03
CA ARG A 187 10.93 -12.23 -3.30
C ARG A 187 12.23 -11.70 -3.94
N PRO A 188 12.31 -10.40 -4.30
CA PRO A 188 13.51 -9.76 -4.83
C PRO A 188 14.60 -9.57 -3.77
#